data_AF-A0A954HUJ0-F1
#
_entry.id   AF-A0A954HUJ0-F1
#
_cell.length_a   1.000
_cell.length_b   1.000
_cell.length_c   1.000
_cell.angle_alpha   90.00
_cell.angle_beta   90.00
_cell.angle_gamma   90.00
#
_symmetry.space_group_name_H-M   'P 1'
#
loop_
_entity.id
_entity.type
_entity.pdbx_description
1 polymer ?
#
loop_
_entity_poly.entity_id
_entity_poly.type
_entity_poly.pdbx_seq_one_letter_code
_entity_poly.pdbx_strand_id
1 'polypeptide(L)' 'MNHRYVVSTQVLSLMLLAGCSGGGDANRQPTFPVTGTVTLGGGPLAGAAVTFSPKDGQPVATARTDANGKYSLTTYDA' A
#
# COMPACT_ATOMS: atom_id res chain seq x y z
N MET A 1 -39.56 -30.13 -20.96
CA MET A 1 -39.98 -28.84 -20.35
C MET A 1 -39.07 -28.47 -19.18
N ASN A 2 -37.74 -28.48 -19.36
CA ASN A 2 -36.82 -28.45 -18.19
C ASN A 2 -35.55 -27.61 -18.40
N HIS A 3 -35.26 -27.14 -19.63
CA HIS A 3 -34.05 -26.35 -19.92
C HIS A 3 -34.12 -24.87 -19.52
N ARG A 4 -35.32 -24.33 -19.23
CA ARG A 4 -35.47 -22.91 -18.89
C ARG A 4 -34.93 -22.55 -17.50
N TYR A 5 -34.91 -23.51 -16.58
CA TYR A 5 -34.44 -23.30 -15.20
C TYR A 5 -32.93 -23.55 -15.04
N VAL A 6 -32.38 -24.56 -15.73
CA VAL A 6 -30.95 -24.93 -15.63
C VAL A 6 -30.03 -23.81 -16.14
N VAL A 7 -30.41 -23.12 -17.21
CA VAL A 7 -29.64 -21.96 -17.73
C VAL A 7 -29.66 -20.80 -16.73
N SER A 8 -30.77 -20.60 -16.00
CA SER A 8 -30.90 -19.53 -14.99
C SER A 8 -30.04 -19.80 -13.75
N THR A 9 -29.91 -21.05 -13.32
CA THR A 9 -29.09 -21.41 -12.13
C THR A 9 -27.59 -21.45 -12.43
N GLN A 10 -27.20 -21.80 -13.66
CA GLN A 10 -25.79 -21.83 -14.08
C GLN A 10 -25.18 -20.43 -14.19
N VAL A 11 -25.96 -19.45 -14.68
CA VAL A 11 -25.50 -18.04 -14.80
C VAL A 11 -25.31 -17.39 -13.42
N LEU A 12 -26.17 -17.71 -12.46
CA LEU A 12 -26.06 -17.20 -11.10
C LEU A 12 -24.81 -17.74 -10.39
N SER A 13 -24.44 -19.00 -10.64
CA SER A 13 -23.28 -19.66 -10.02
C SER A 13 -21.93 -19.12 -10.52
N LEU A 14 -21.89 -18.58 -11.75
CA LEU A 14 -20.66 -18.02 -12.34
C LEU A 14 -20.38 -16.58 -11.85
N MET A 15 -21.39 -15.86 -11.35
CA MET A 15 -21.25 -14.50 -10.80
C MET A 15 -20.56 -14.46 -9.42
N LEU A 16 -20.57 -15.55 -8.64
CA LEU A 16 -19.93 -15.55 -7.31
C LEU A 16 -18.40 -15.63 -7.37
N LEU A 17 -17.80 -16.07 -8.48
CA LEU A 17 -16.34 -16.17 -8.61
C LEU A 17 -15.67 -14.90 -9.15
N ALA A 18 -16.45 -13.90 -9.59
CA ALA A 18 -15.93 -12.61 -10.05
C ALA A 18 -15.70 -11.59 -8.91
N GLY A 19 -15.80 -12.03 -7.65
CA GLY A 19 -15.76 -11.17 -6.46
C GLY A 19 -14.40 -11.00 -5.78
N CYS A 20 -13.29 -11.38 -6.40
CA CYS A 20 -11.94 -11.11 -5.87
C CYS A 20 -11.13 -10.30 -6.87
N SER A 21 -11.66 -9.15 -7.30
CA SER A 21 -10.81 -8.11 -7.87
C SER A 21 -10.01 -7.53 -6.70
N GLY A 22 -8.76 -7.95 -6.54
CA GLY A 22 -7.76 -7.23 -5.75
C GLY A 22 -7.51 -5.86 -6.37
N GLY A 23 -8.48 -4.96 -6.21
CA GLY A 23 -8.38 -3.57 -6.63
C GLY A 23 -7.58 -2.85 -5.57
N GLY A 24 -6.31 -2.57 -5.86
CA GLY A 24 -5.61 -1.52 -5.13
C GLY A 24 -6.48 -0.27 -5.14
N ASP A 25 -6.61 0.39 -3.99
CA ASP A 25 -7.53 1.50 -3.79
C ASP A 25 -7.46 2.46 -4.98
N ALA A 26 -8.57 2.65 -5.70
CA ALA A 26 -8.63 3.54 -6.86
C ALA A 26 -8.29 5.00 -6.53
N ASN A 27 -8.14 5.30 -5.23
CA ASN A 27 -7.74 6.58 -4.68
C ASN A 27 -6.25 6.65 -4.25
N ARG A 28 -5.45 5.59 -4.49
CA ARG A 28 -4.04 5.56 -4.13
C ARG A 28 -3.25 6.44 -5.10
N GLN A 29 -2.70 7.53 -4.60
CA GLN A 29 -1.82 8.40 -5.38
C GLN A 29 -0.48 7.68 -5.68
N PRO A 30 0.17 7.96 -6.84
CA PRO A 30 1.50 7.45 -7.14
C PRO A 30 2.49 7.82 -6.03
N THR A 31 3.22 6.81 -5.55
CA THR A 31 4.30 7.00 -4.57
C THR A 31 5.65 6.94 -5.24
N PHE A 32 6.59 7.77 -4.80
CA PHE A 32 7.98 7.71 -5.23
C PHE A 32 8.83 7.10 -4.12
N PRO A 33 9.80 6.23 -4.45
CA PRO A 33 10.71 5.68 -3.44
C PRO A 33 11.59 6.80 -2.88
N VAL A 34 11.64 6.92 -1.56
CA VAL A 34 12.53 7.86 -0.87
C VAL A 34 13.36 7.09 0.13
N THR A 35 14.68 7.20 -0.01
CA THR A 35 15.66 6.56 0.88
C THR A 35 16.71 7.58 1.33
N GLY A 36 17.34 7.30 2.47
CA GLY A 36 18.42 8.14 3.00
C GLY A 36 19.04 7.56 4.25
N THR A 37 19.98 8.31 4.84
CA THR A 37 20.67 7.95 6.08
C THR A 37 20.57 9.09 7.08
N VAL A 38 20.17 8.81 8.31
CA VAL A 38 20.16 9.77 9.42
C VAL A 38 21.41 9.57 10.26
N THR A 39 22.08 10.67 10.60
CA THR A 39 23.26 10.67 11.45
C THR A 39 23.09 11.61 12.65
N LEU A 40 23.76 11.29 13.75
CA LEU A 40 23.85 12.13 14.95
C LEU A 40 25.28 12.07 15.47
N GLY A 41 25.90 13.24 15.67
CA GLY A 41 27.30 13.31 16.15
C GLY A 41 28.31 12.63 15.21
N GLY A 42 28.02 12.55 13.91
CA GLY A 42 28.89 11.92 12.91
C GLY A 42 28.71 10.40 12.73
N GLY A 43 27.91 9.74 13.59
CA GLY A 43 27.58 8.32 13.47
C GLY A 43 26.15 8.06 12.95
N PRO A 44 25.85 6.84 12.47
CA PRO A 44 24.49 6.46 12.07
C PRO A 44 23.55 6.44 13.27
N LEU A 45 22.33 6.96 13.09
CA LEU A 45 21.30 6.97 14.14
C LEU A 45 20.26 5.89 13.89
N ALA A 46 20.29 4.82 14.69
CA ALA A 46 19.32 3.74 14.62
C ALA A 46 18.02 4.05 15.36
N GLY A 47 16.91 3.51 14.86
CA GLY A 47 15.61 3.56 15.53
C GLY A 47 14.93 4.92 15.55
N ALA A 48 15.42 5.90 14.79
CA ALA A 48 14.82 7.22 14.65
C ALA A 48 13.55 7.16 13.81
N ALA A 49 12.51 7.89 14.24
CA ALA A 49 11.30 8.09 13.45
C ALA A 49 11.53 9.20 12.42
N VAL A 50 11.27 8.91 11.15
CA VAL A 50 11.35 9.86 10.04
C VAL A 50 9.93 10.04 9.51
N THR A 51 9.46 11.28 9.45
CA THR A 51 8.13 11.63 8.93
C THR A 51 8.28 12.69 7.86
N PHE A 52 7.71 12.45 6.68
CA PHE A 52 7.60 13.46 5.64
C PHE A 52 6.29 14.23 5.84
N SER A 53 6.41 15.55 5.97
CA SER A 53 5.27 16.46 6.04
C SER A 53 5.00 16.99 4.62
N PRO A 54 4.01 16.44 3.89
CA PRO A 54 3.72 16.93 2.56
C PRO A 54 3.08 18.32 2.60
N LYS A 55 3.19 19.05 1.48
CA LYS A 55 2.40 20.27 1.27
C LYS A 55 1.00 19.87 0.80
N ASP A 56 0.01 20.16 1.65
CA ASP A 56 -1.45 20.03 1.50
C ASP A 56 -2.02 18.80 0.77
N GLY A 57 -2.94 18.10 1.45
CA GLY A 57 -3.84 17.09 0.87
C GLY A 57 -3.20 15.74 0.48
N GLN A 58 -1.88 15.63 0.54
CA GLN A 58 -1.17 14.37 0.26
C GLN A 58 -0.99 13.53 1.54
N PRO A 59 -0.96 12.19 1.42
CA PRO A 59 -0.73 11.29 2.53
C PRO A 59 0.67 11.44 3.13
N VAL A 60 0.75 11.28 4.46
CA VAL A 60 1.99 11.32 5.21
C VAL A 60 2.77 10.03 4.99
N ALA A 61 4.07 10.14 4.73
CA ALA A 61 4.96 8.98 4.67
C ALA A 61 5.79 8.92 5.95
N THR A 62 5.96 7.72 6.50
CA THR A 62 6.78 7.49 7.69
C THR A 62 7.79 6.36 7.47
N ALA A 63 8.87 6.40 8.24
CA ALA A 63 9.88 5.36 8.27
C ALA A 63 10.56 5.30 9.63
N ARG A 64 11.23 4.19 9.90
CA ARG A 64 12.15 4.04 11.03
C ARG A 64 13.53 3.68 10.52
N THR A 65 14.57 4.30 11.08
CA THR A 65 15.94 4.02 10.66
C THR A 65 16.44 2.68 11.20
N ASP A 66 17.20 1.95 10.39
CA ASP A 66 17.85 0.69 10.75
C ASP A 66 19.14 0.90 11.57
N ALA A 67 19.85 -0.18 11.89
CA ALA A 67 21.13 -0.14 12.62
C ALA A 67 22.23 0.70 11.92
N ASN A 68 22.13 0.89 10.60
CA ASN A 68 23.04 1.70 9.80
C ASN A 68 22.51 3.14 9.59
N GLY A 69 21.42 3.53 10.27
CA GLY A 69 20.77 4.82 10.12
C GLY A 69 19.98 4.96 8.81
N LYS A 70 19.83 3.90 8.02
CA LYS A 70 19.13 3.95 6.73
C LYS A 70 17.62 3.90 6.93
N TYR A 71 16.89 4.66 6.12
CA TYR A 71 15.43 4.59 6.07
C TYR A 71 14.94 4.42 4.63
N SER A 72 13.75 3.82 4.49
CA SER A 72 12.95 3.79 3.28
C SER A 72 11.53 4.19 3.66
N LEU A 73 11.04 5.30 3.09
CA LEU A 73 9.70 5.80 3.39
C LEU A 73 8.63 4.99 2.66
N THR A 74 7.50 4.78 3.33
CA THR A 74 6.32 4.20 2.70
C THR A 74 5.09 4.98 3.15
N THR A 75 4.23 5.29 2.18
CA THR A 75 3.03 6.12 2.35
C THR A 75 1.78 5.30 2.67
N TYR A 76 1.76 4.04 2.24
CA TYR A 76 0.68 3.10 2.47
C TYR A 76 1.30 1.78 2.91
N ASP A 77 0.63 1.01 3.75
CA ASP A 77 1.05 -0.35 4.07
C ASP A 77 1.18 -1.19 2.79
N ALA A 78 2.17 -2.08 2.78
CA ALA A 78 2.42 -2.98 1.65
C ALA A 78 1.44 -4.16 1.65
#